data_AF-A0A3B3R277-F1
#
_entry.id   AF-A0A3B3R277-F1
#
_cell.length_a   1.000
_cell.length_b   1.000
_cell.length_c   1.000
_cell.angle_alpha   90.00
_cell.angle_beta   90.00
_cell.angle_gamma   90.00
#
_symmetry.space_group_name_H-M   'P 1'
#
loop_
_entity.id
_entity.type
_entity.pdbx_description
1 polymer ?
#
loop_
_entity_poly.entity_id
_entity_poly.type
_entity_poly.pdbx_seq_one_letter_code
_entity_poly.pdbx_strand_id
1 'polypeptide(L)'
;MVSSPKLYLLCKIFVMIFSWANSTDFISHNMRDDLRKMKEYFKTNDKSLFHNPIFLRSLNNLENFKDGEQGVIIGEVLEVYVNILSRMMNDTTDPDMKVSISHTRSRLETLKKNHFPNTGTLKAHLQDLWAIAPDDLLVQRKAIQELLAVFNRASLLGSKLQACKELSRRKRQTRTSRI
;
A
#
# COMPACT_ATOMS: atom_id res chain seq x y z
N MET A 1 -23.01 -45.39 1.00
CA MET A 1 -22.81 -45.00 2.41
C MET A 1 -22.14 -43.64 2.46
N VAL A 2 -22.88 -42.72 3.08
CA VAL A 2 -22.66 -41.31 3.44
C VAL A 2 -21.23 -40.76 3.32
N SER A 3 -20.98 -39.94 2.30
CA SER A 3 -19.88 -38.97 2.30
C SER A 3 -20.40 -37.67 2.91
N SER A 4 -19.94 -37.36 4.12
CA SER A 4 -20.51 -36.33 5.00
C SER A 4 -20.21 -34.91 4.51
N PRO A 5 -21.22 -34.09 4.11
CA PRO A 5 -21.02 -32.70 3.70
C PRO A 5 -20.62 -31.75 4.85
N LYS A 6 -20.57 -32.26 6.09
CA LYS A 6 -20.23 -31.49 7.30
C LYS A 6 -18.73 -31.17 7.43
N LEU A 7 -17.84 -31.94 6.80
CA LEU A 7 -16.39 -31.69 6.85
C LEU A 7 -15.98 -30.47 6.00
N TYR A 8 -16.64 -30.26 4.86
CA TYR A 8 -16.42 -29.10 3.99
C TYR A 8 -16.95 -27.79 4.56
N LEU A 9 -17.96 -27.86 5.44
CA LEU A 9 -18.54 -26.68 6.09
C LEU A 9 -17.68 -26.20 7.27
N LEU A 10 -17.05 -27.13 8.01
CA LEU A 10 -16.12 -26.80 9.10
C LEU A 10 -14.83 -26.13 8.60
N CYS A 11 -14.30 -26.53 7.43
CA CYS A 11 -13.17 -25.84 6.81
C CYS A 11 -13.49 -24.41 6.37
N LYS A 12 -14.75 -24.10 6.01
CA LYS A 12 -15.13 -22.72 5.64
C LYS A 12 -15.35 -21.81 6.84
N ILE A 13 -15.76 -22.37 7.99
CA ILE A 13 -15.89 -21.62 9.23
C ILE A 13 -14.50 -21.37 9.86
N PHE A 14 -13.54 -22.29 9.70
CA PHE A 14 -12.17 -22.08 10.17
C PHE A 14 -11.40 -20.99 9.42
N VAL A 15 -11.69 -20.78 8.12
CA VAL A 15 -11.03 -19.73 7.31
C VAL A 15 -11.60 -18.33 7.58
N MET A 16 -12.83 -18.21 8.10
CA MET A 16 -13.41 -16.90 8.48
C MET A 16 -13.12 -16.46 9.92
N ILE A 17 -12.68 -17.36 10.81
CA ILE A 17 -12.36 -16.99 12.20
C ILE A 17 -10.89 -16.54 12.35
N PHE A 18 -10.00 -16.85 11.39
CA PHE A 18 -8.58 -16.48 11.46
C PHE A 18 -8.21 -15.08 10.92
N SER A 19 -9.18 -14.26 10.48
CA SER A 19 -8.88 -12.94 9.89
C SER A 19 -9.46 -11.73 10.61
N TRP A 20 -10.08 -11.88 11.79
CA TRP A 20 -10.61 -10.71 12.49
C TRP A 20 -10.37 -10.64 14.00
N ALA A 21 -9.30 -11.26 14.49
CA ALA A 21 -8.94 -11.24 15.91
C ALA A 21 -7.59 -10.59 16.26
N ASN A 22 -6.92 -9.84 15.35
CA ASN A 22 -5.55 -9.34 15.62
C ASN A 22 -5.28 -7.87 15.23
N SER A 23 -6.25 -6.96 15.33
CA SER A 23 -5.96 -5.53 15.13
C SER A 23 -5.34 -4.85 16.36
N THR A 24 -5.35 -5.50 17.53
CA THR A 24 -4.71 -5.00 18.75
C THR A 24 -3.31 -5.56 19.02
N ASP A 25 -2.81 -6.53 18.25
CA ASP A 25 -1.51 -7.19 18.50
C ASP A 25 -0.41 -6.91 17.45
N PHE A 26 -0.69 -6.09 16.43
CA PHE A 26 0.29 -5.82 15.35
C PHE A 26 1.48 -4.94 15.79
N ILE A 27 1.27 -4.11 16.81
CA ILE A 27 2.28 -3.19 17.36
C ILE A 27 2.69 -3.72 18.74
N SER A 28 3.97 -4.12 18.86
CA SER A 28 4.55 -4.62 20.11
C SER A 28 4.49 -3.59 21.24
N HIS A 29 4.52 -4.04 22.49
CA HIS A 29 4.54 -3.14 23.66
C HIS A 29 5.67 -2.10 23.58
N ASN A 30 6.89 -2.56 23.28
CA ASN A 30 8.05 -1.68 23.12
C ASN A 30 7.81 -0.58 22.06
N MET A 31 7.20 -0.94 20.92
CA MET A 31 6.88 0.03 19.86
C MET A 31 5.83 1.04 20.32
N ARG A 32 4.83 0.63 21.12
CA ARG A 32 3.85 1.58 21.67
C ARG A 32 4.49 2.56 22.66
N ASP A 33 5.41 2.06 23.48
CA ASP A 33 6.10 2.88 24.46
C ASP A 33 7.04 3.89 23.77
N ASP A 34 7.78 3.45 22.74
CA ASP A 34 8.60 4.33 21.91
C ASP A 34 7.74 5.41 21.22
N LEU A 35 6.60 5.03 20.62
CA LEU A 35 5.68 5.99 20.01
C LEU A 35 5.07 6.96 21.03
N ARG A 36 4.80 6.51 22.27
CA ARG A 36 4.29 7.39 23.34
C ARG A 36 5.34 8.44 23.74
N LYS A 37 6.57 8.01 23.98
CA LYS A 37 7.70 8.92 24.27
C LYS A 37 7.88 9.95 23.16
N MET A 38 7.88 9.50 21.90
CA MET A 38 7.98 10.40 20.75
C MET A 38 6.83 11.41 20.70
N LYS A 39 5.58 10.96 20.92
CA LYS A 39 4.41 11.86 20.92
C LYS A 39 4.52 12.96 21.97
N GLU A 40 5.00 12.63 23.16
CA GLU A 40 5.21 13.58 24.25
C GLU A 40 6.35 14.56 23.93
N TYR A 41 7.50 14.04 23.51
CA TYR A 41 8.69 14.84 23.19
C TYR A 41 8.43 15.84 22.06
N PHE A 42 7.78 15.40 20.97
CA PHE A 42 7.44 16.24 19.83
C PHE A 42 6.11 17.00 19.99
N LYS A 43 5.50 16.96 21.18
CA LYS A 43 4.28 17.72 21.53
C LYS A 43 3.13 17.54 20.54
N THR A 44 2.92 16.30 20.09
CA THR A 44 1.94 15.95 19.04
C THR A 44 0.46 16.15 19.42
N ASN A 45 0.19 16.58 20.65
CA ASN A 45 -1.15 16.96 21.13
C ASN A 45 -1.54 18.41 20.76
N ASP A 46 -0.65 19.16 20.10
CA ASP A 46 -0.95 20.51 19.63
C ASP A 46 -2.14 20.51 18.65
N LYS A 47 -3.12 21.39 18.92
CA LYS A 47 -4.33 21.52 18.12
C LYS A 47 -4.06 21.94 16.68
N SER A 48 -2.95 22.65 16.45
CA SER A 48 -2.54 23.07 15.11
C SER A 48 -2.30 21.87 14.17
N LEU A 49 -1.96 20.70 14.72
CA LEU A 49 -1.60 19.49 13.97
C LEU A 49 -2.80 18.70 13.45
N PHE A 50 -4.02 18.99 13.89
CA PHE A 50 -5.22 18.26 13.45
C PHE A 50 -5.72 18.69 12.07
N HIS A 51 -5.22 19.81 11.54
CA HIS A 51 -5.58 20.28 10.21
C HIS A 51 -4.60 19.73 9.16
N ASN A 52 -5.12 19.19 8.06
CA ASN A 52 -4.36 18.72 6.90
C ASN A 52 -3.36 17.58 7.20
N PRO A 53 -3.82 16.34 7.39
CA PRO A 53 -2.92 15.22 7.63
C PRO A 53 -2.02 14.95 6.42
N ILE A 54 -0.73 14.71 6.70
CA ILE A 54 0.31 14.53 5.66
C ILE A 54 0.07 13.24 4.86
N PHE A 55 -0.23 12.13 5.53
CA PHE A 55 -0.35 10.82 4.89
C PHE A 55 -1.77 10.24 4.91
N LEU A 56 -2.59 10.61 5.90
CA LEU A 56 -3.93 10.01 6.07
C LEU A 56 -4.85 10.28 4.87
N ARG A 57 -4.67 11.39 4.16
CA ARG A 57 -5.44 11.67 2.94
C ARG A 57 -5.20 10.59 1.87
N SER A 58 -3.95 10.17 1.69
CA SER A 58 -3.59 9.11 0.74
C SER A 58 -4.04 7.73 1.22
N LEU A 59 -3.98 7.48 2.54
CA LEU A 59 -4.37 6.20 3.14
C LEU A 59 -5.88 6.00 3.23
N ASN A 60 -6.67 7.05 3.43
CA ASN A 60 -8.13 6.95 3.50
C ASN A 60 -8.76 6.56 2.16
N ASN A 61 -8.09 6.85 1.05
CA ASN A 61 -8.54 6.47 -0.29
C ASN A 61 -7.94 5.14 -0.75
N LEU A 62 -7.19 4.44 0.10
CA LEU A 62 -6.41 3.26 -0.28
C LEU A 62 -7.29 2.12 -0.81
N GLU A 63 -8.49 1.94 -0.24
CA GLU A 63 -9.47 0.94 -0.65
C GLU A 63 -9.99 1.12 -2.09
N ASN A 64 -9.84 2.31 -2.67
CA ASN A 64 -10.22 2.57 -4.05
C ASN A 64 -9.21 2.01 -5.06
N PHE A 65 -8.01 1.65 -4.60
CA PHE A 65 -6.94 1.09 -5.42
C PHE A 65 -6.94 -0.43 -5.35
N LYS A 66 -6.37 -1.09 -6.37
CA LYS A 66 -6.16 -2.55 -6.34
C LYS A 66 -5.01 -2.91 -5.41
N ASP A 67 -5.00 -4.12 -4.86
CA ASP A 67 -3.98 -4.60 -3.90
C ASP A 67 -2.53 -4.31 -4.33
N GLY A 68 -2.22 -4.48 -5.62
CA GLY A 68 -0.88 -4.17 -6.16
C GLY A 68 -0.52 -2.67 -6.13
N GLU A 69 -1.50 -1.80 -6.37
CA GLU A 69 -1.34 -0.34 -6.29
C GLU A 69 -1.25 0.12 -4.82
N GLN A 70 -2.08 -0.48 -3.95
CA GLN A 70 -2.03 -0.23 -2.50
C GLN A 70 -0.66 -0.55 -1.91
N GLY A 71 -0.08 -1.70 -2.30
CA GLY A 71 1.25 -2.10 -1.84
C GLY A 71 2.34 -1.09 -2.20
N VAL A 72 2.26 -0.48 -3.39
CA VAL A 72 3.19 0.58 -3.82
C VAL A 72 2.99 1.86 -3.03
N ILE A 73 1.75 2.29 -2.82
CA ILE A 73 1.44 3.48 -2.01
C ILE A 73 1.96 3.30 -0.57
N ILE A 74 1.69 2.15 0.06
CA ILE A 74 2.16 1.87 1.42
C ILE A 74 3.69 1.79 1.47
N GLY A 75 4.32 1.12 0.52
CA GLY A 75 5.78 1.03 0.44
C GLY A 75 6.45 2.41 0.36
N GLU A 76 5.83 3.35 -0.37
CA GLU A 76 6.29 4.73 -0.47
C GLU A 76 6.05 5.55 0.78
N VAL A 77 4.88 5.40 1.42
CA VAL A 77 4.61 6.07 2.71
C VAL A 77 5.61 5.61 3.77
N LEU A 78 5.90 4.31 3.84
CA LEU A 78 6.90 3.76 4.77
C LEU A 78 8.31 4.30 4.49
N GLU A 79 8.70 4.43 3.21
CA GLU A 79 9.98 5.05 2.82
C GLU A 79 10.09 6.50 3.30
N VAL A 80 9.04 7.29 3.09
CA VAL A 80 9.03 8.69 3.54
C VAL A 80 9.12 8.77 5.06
N TYR A 81 8.43 7.90 5.81
CA TYR A 81 8.57 7.85 7.27
C TYR A 81 9.98 7.47 7.71
N VAL A 82 10.63 6.50 7.09
CA VAL A 82 12.03 6.12 7.40
C VAL A 82 12.96 7.33 7.20
N ASN A 83 12.75 8.10 6.13
CA ASN A 83 13.51 9.31 5.85
C ASN A 83 13.24 10.43 6.87
N ILE A 84 11.97 10.66 7.25
CA ILE A 84 11.60 11.62 8.31
C ILE A 84 12.26 11.24 9.63
N LEU A 85 12.14 9.98 10.06
CA LEU A 85 12.71 9.50 11.31
C LEU A 85 14.24 9.60 11.31
N SER A 86 14.89 9.36 10.17
CA SER A 86 16.34 9.52 10.05
C SER A 86 16.77 10.98 10.24
N ARG A 87 16.01 11.95 9.70
CA ARG A 87 16.26 13.37 9.95
C ARG A 87 16.01 13.75 11.40
N MET A 88 14.87 13.33 11.97
CA MET A 88 14.53 13.56 13.37
C MET A 88 15.61 13.01 14.31
N MET A 89 16.15 11.83 14.02
CA MET A 89 17.24 11.23 14.82
C MET A 89 18.52 12.08 14.80
N ASN A 90 18.86 12.68 13.65
CA ASN A 90 20.02 13.55 13.51
C ASN A 90 19.84 14.87 14.26
N ASP A 91 18.63 15.43 14.24
CA ASP A 91 18.31 16.73 14.85
C ASP A 91 18.05 16.62 16.37
N THR A 92 17.72 15.43 16.87
CA THR A 92 17.49 15.18 18.30
C THR A 92 18.81 15.17 19.05
N THR A 93 18.87 15.79 20.23
CA THR A 93 20.07 15.74 21.10
C THR A 93 19.93 14.72 22.23
N ASP A 94 18.69 14.44 22.66
CA ASP A 94 18.36 13.49 23.73
C ASP A 94 18.69 12.04 23.32
N PRO A 95 19.63 11.35 24.02
CA PRO A 95 20.00 9.97 23.72
C PRO A 95 18.85 8.97 23.82
N ASP A 96 17.97 9.11 24.81
CA ASP A 96 16.86 8.16 25.01
C ASP A 96 15.85 8.28 23.87
N MET A 97 15.60 9.50 23.42
CA MET A 97 14.75 9.76 22.26
C MET A 97 15.36 9.22 20.97
N LYS A 98 16.69 9.32 20.78
CA LYS A 98 17.37 8.70 19.62
C LYS A 98 17.16 7.20 19.57
N VAL A 99 17.19 6.52 20.72
CA VAL A 99 16.93 5.07 20.80
C VAL A 99 15.49 4.77 20.36
N SER A 100 14.49 5.48 20.88
CA SER A 100 13.08 5.28 20.48
C SER A 100 12.83 5.56 19.00
N ILE A 101 13.44 6.61 18.43
CA ILE A 101 13.38 6.91 17.00
C ILE A 101 14.03 5.79 16.18
N SER A 102 15.21 5.31 16.61
CA SER A 102 15.95 4.25 15.93
C SER A 102 15.18 2.92 15.91
N HIS A 103 14.60 2.51 17.04
CA HIS A 103 13.75 1.31 17.12
C HIS A 103 12.54 1.41 16.20
N THR A 104 11.84 2.55 16.25
CA THR A 104 10.67 2.83 15.40
C THR A 104 11.06 2.74 13.92
N ARG A 105 12.17 3.38 13.53
CA ARG A 105 12.67 3.34 12.15
C ARG A 105 13.01 1.93 11.71
N SER A 106 13.77 1.17 12.51
CA SER A 106 14.15 -0.22 12.20
C SER A 106 12.92 -1.12 12.02
N ARG A 107 11.87 -0.89 12.81
CA ARG A 107 10.60 -1.61 12.68
C ARG A 107 9.89 -1.28 11.36
N LEU A 108 9.87 -0.01 10.94
CA LEU A 108 9.29 0.38 9.65
C LEU A 108 10.10 -0.16 8.46
N GLU A 109 11.43 -0.15 8.53
CA GLU A 109 12.30 -0.76 7.52
C GLU A 109 12.04 -2.26 7.39
N THR A 110 11.88 -2.96 8.51
CA THR A 110 11.53 -4.39 8.54
C THR A 110 10.15 -4.64 7.93
N LEU A 111 9.16 -3.83 8.32
CA LEU A 111 7.80 -3.93 7.79
C LEU A 111 7.78 -3.72 6.27
N LYS A 112 8.49 -2.68 5.79
CA LYS A 112 8.67 -2.41 4.37
C LYS A 112 9.35 -3.58 3.68
N LYS A 113 10.53 -4.01 4.14
CA LYS A 113 11.31 -5.09 3.51
C LYS A 113 10.52 -6.39 3.38
N ASN A 114 9.72 -6.75 4.38
CA ASN A 114 9.05 -8.05 4.43
C ASN A 114 7.71 -8.06 3.69
N HIS A 115 6.94 -6.97 3.75
CA HIS A 115 5.55 -6.96 3.27
C HIS A 115 5.34 -6.03 2.06
N PHE A 116 6.20 -5.02 1.93
CA PHE A 116 6.15 -4.03 0.86
C PHE A 116 7.53 -3.88 0.25
N PRO A 117 8.19 -5.00 -0.13
CA PRO A 117 9.54 -4.91 -0.67
C PRO A 117 9.49 -3.98 -1.88
N ASN A 118 10.59 -3.25 -2.10
CA ASN A 118 10.77 -2.40 -3.28
C ASN A 118 10.92 -3.27 -4.56
N THR A 119 10.07 -4.29 -4.73
CA THR A 119 9.98 -5.18 -5.88
C THR A 119 9.45 -4.47 -7.10
N GLY A 120 8.81 -3.32 -6.91
CA GLY A 120 8.22 -2.54 -7.99
C GLY A 120 9.27 -1.70 -8.72
N THR A 121 9.80 -2.24 -9.82
CA THR A 121 10.26 -1.38 -10.94
C THR A 121 9.19 -0.35 -11.32
N LEU A 122 7.92 -0.54 -10.94
CA LEU A 122 6.82 0.39 -11.16
C LEU A 122 7.13 1.83 -10.72
N LYS A 123 7.71 2.07 -9.53
CA LYS A 123 8.05 3.45 -9.14
C LYS A 123 9.10 4.05 -10.08
N ALA A 124 10.18 3.31 -10.35
CA ALA A 124 11.22 3.75 -11.27
C ALA A 124 10.64 4.02 -12.67
N HIS A 125 9.82 3.10 -13.19
CA HIS A 125 9.13 3.28 -14.45
C HIS A 125 8.20 4.50 -14.46
N LEU A 126 7.47 4.79 -13.38
CA LEU A 126 6.64 5.99 -13.29
C LEU A 126 7.48 7.26 -13.26
N GLN A 127 8.61 7.26 -12.55
CA GLN A 127 9.56 8.37 -12.54
C GLN A 127 10.18 8.58 -13.93
N ASP A 128 10.58 7.50 -14.61
CA ASP A 128 11.09 7.56 -15.98
C ASP A 128 10.05 8.14 -16.94
N LEU A 129 8.79 7.72 -16.81
CA LEU A 129 7.68 8.24 -17.62
C LEU A 129 7.42 9.74 -17.36
N TRP A 130 7.46 10.18 -16.09
CA TRP A 130 7.29 11.60 -15.75
C TRP A 130 8.49 12.46 -16.13
N ALA A 131 9.67 11.88 -16.30
CA ALA A 131 10.87 12.56 -16.75
C ALA A 131 10.93 12.76 -18.28
N ILE A 132 10.00 12.17 -19.04
CA ILE A 132 9.90 12.38 -20.49
C ILE A 132 9.62 13.87 -20.75
N ALA A 133 10.43 14.50 -21.61
CA ALA A 133 10.24 15.87 -22.05
C ALA A 133 9.33 15.90 -23.30
N PRO A 134 8.02 16.18 -23.18
CA PRO A 134 7.09 16.12 -24.31
C PRO A 134 7.36 17.19 -25.37
N ASP A 135 8.03 18.28 -24.99
CA ASP A 135 8.37 19.41 -25.87
C ASP A 135 9.62 19.16 -26.72
N ASP A 136 10.38 18.09 -26.45
CA ASP A 136 11.56 17.72 -27.22
C ASP A 136 11.16 17.06 -28.57
N LEU A 137 11.64 17.64 -29.67
CA LEU A 137 11.32 17.17 -31.03
C LEU A 137 11.77 15.72 -31.30
N LEU A 138 12.91 15.29 -30.75
CA LEU A 138 13.39 13.93 -30.91
C LEU A 138 12.51 12.95 -30.12
N VAL A 139 12.08 13.33 -28.91
CA VAL A 139 11.13 12.57 -28.11
C VAL A 139 9.80 12.40 -28.85
N GLN A 140 9.25 13.47 -29.43
CA GLN A 140 8.01 13.41 -30.21
C GLN A 140 8.13 12.44 -31.39
N ARG A 141 9.23 12.48 -32.14
CA ARG A 141 9.46 11.58 -33.28
C ARG A 141 9.54 10.12 -32.84
N LYS A 142 10.22 9.82 -31.74
CA LYS A 142 10.27 8.46 -31.15
C LYS A 142 8.89 8.02 -30.66
N ALA A 143 8.14 8.91 -30.00
CA ALA A 143 6.80 8.61 -29.53
C ALA A 143 5.86 8.24 -30.69
N ILE A 144 5.92 8.96 -31.82
CA ILE A 144 5.14 8.63 -33.03
C ILE A 144 5.55 7.27 -33.60
N GLN A 145 6.85 6.96 -33.63
CA GLN A 145 7.36 5.66 -34.11
C GLN A 145 6.82 4.48 -33.28
N GLU A 146 6.66 4.66 -31.97
CA GLU A 146 6.20 3.60 -31.06
C GLU A 146 4.67 3.56 -30.88
N LEU A 147 3.95 4.60 -31.34
CA LEU A 147 2.54 4.83 -31.04
C LEU A 147 1.63 3.66 -31.43
N LEU A 148 1.87 3.04 -32.60
CA LEU A 148 1.07 1.90 -33.05
C LEU A 148 1.18 0.70 -32.07
N ALA A 149 2.39 0.44 -31.58
CA ALA A 149 2.62 -0.65 -30.63
C ALA A 149 1.95 -0.35 -29.28
N VAL A 150 2.05 0.90 -28.81
CA VAL A 150 1.38 1.36 -27.59
C VAL A 150 -0.14 1.22 -27.72
N PHE A 151 -0.72 1.68 -28.83
CA PHE A 151 -2.15 1.60 -29.10
C PHE A 151 -2.67 0.15 -29.10
N ASN A 152 -1.96 -0.77 -29.74
CA ASN A 152 -2.31 -2.18 -29.77
C ASN A 152 -2.28 -2.82 -28.38
N ARG A 153 -1.22 -2.54 -27.59
CA ARG A 153 -1.10 -3.05 -26.22
C ARG A 153 -2.20 -2.50 -25.31
N ALA A 154 -2.49 -1.21 -25.41
CA ALA A 154 -3.55 -0.56 -24.65
C ALA A 154 -4.93 -1.15 -24.98
N SER A 155 -5.23 -1.31 -26.27
CA SER A 155 -6.51 -1.89 -26.73
C SER A 155 -6.70 -3.32 -26.25
N LEU A 156 -5.65 -4.15 -26.35
CA LEU A 156 -5.67 -5.53 -25.87
C LEU A 156 -5.93 -5.60 -24.35
N LEU A 157 -5.24 -4.78 -23.57
CA LEU A 157 -5.42 -4.72 -22.12
C LEU A 157 -6.84 -4.25 -21.76
N GLY A 158 -7.34 -3.20 -22.42
CA GLY A 158 -8.69 -2.68 -22.22
C GLY A 158 -9.77 -3.74 -22.46
N SER A 159 -9.66 -4.50 -23.56
CA SER A 159 -10.57 -5.60 -23.86
C SER A 159 -10.56 -6.71 -22.78
N LYS A 160 -9.37 -7.11 -22.32
CA LYS A 160 -9.24 -8.08 -21.21
C LYS A 160 -9.93 -7.59 -19.93
N LEU A 161 -9.73 -6.32 -19.57
CA LEU A 161 -10.36 -5.73 -18.38
C LEU A 161 -11.88 -5.69 -18.51
N GLN A 162 -12.41 -5.35 -19.69
CA GLN A 162 -13.86 -5.38 -19.94
C GLN A 162 -14.43 -6.81 -19.83
N ALA A 163 -13.76 -7.80 -20.43
CA ALA A 163 -14.18 -9.19 -20.34
C ALA A 163 -14.21 -9.70 -18.88
N CYS A 164 -13.19 -9.38 -18.07
CA CYS A 164 -13.16 -9.70 -16.64
C CYS A 164 -14.32 -9.08 -15.86
N LYS A 165 -14.68 -7.82 -16.16
CA LYS A 165 -15.84 -7.14 -15.55
C LYS A 165 -17.15 -7.83 -15.92
N GLU A 166 -17.33 -8.17 -17.19
CA GLU A 166 -18.54 -8.84 -17.66
C GLU A 166 -18.70 -10.24 -17.05
N LEU A 167 -17.63 -11.04 -16.99
CA LEU A 167 -17.62 -12.33 -16.31
C LEU A 167 -17.99 -12.20 -14.82
N SER A 168 -17.49 -11.17 -14.14
CA SER A 168 -17.84 -10.90 -12.75
C SER A 168 -19.31 -10.53 -12.58
N ARG A 169 -19.89 -9.77 -13.52
CA ARG A 169 -21.31 -9.41 -13.54
C ARG A 169 -22.21 -10.63 -13.73
N ARG A 170 -21.89 -11.49 -14.70
CA ARG A 170 -22.65 -12.73 -14.98
C ARG A 170 -22.66 -13.68 -13.78
N LYS A 171 -21.53 -13.82 -13.08
CA LYS A 171 -21.44 -14.63 -11.84
C LYS A 171 -22.32 -14.11 -10.70
N ARG A 172 -22.62 -12.81 -10.65
CA ARG A 172 -23.53 -12.23 -9.65
C ARG A 172 -25.00 -12.48 -10.02
N GLN A 173 -25.34 -12.37 -11.30
CA GLN A 173 -26.71 -12.59 -11.78
C GLN A 173 -27.18 -14.04 -11.62
N THR A 174 -26.33 -15.04 -11.88
CA THR A 174 -26.69 -16.46 -11.70
C THR A 174 -26.80 -16.91 -10.24
N ARG A 175 -26.27 -16.11 -9.31
CA ARG A 175 -26.36 -16.35 -7.86
C ARG A 175 -27.66 -15.82 -7.25
N THR A 176 -28.19 -14.73 -7.82
CA THR A 176 -29.48 -14.14 -7.42
C THR A 176 -30.67 -14.92 -7.99
N SER A 177 -30.53 -15.55 -9.16
CA SER A 177 -31.60 -16.31 -9.81
C SER A 177 -31.77 -17.76 -9.30
N ARG A 178 -31.12 -18.13 -8.19
CA ARG A 178 -31.20 -19.47 -7.57
C ARG A 178 -31.70 -19.41 -6.10
N ILE A 179 -32.36 -18.32 -5.73
CA ILE A 179 -33.05 -18.16 -4.45
C ILE A 179 -34.55 -18.24 -4.72
#